data_AF-A0A7W3VZN9-F1
#
_entry.id   AF-A0A7W3VZN9-F1
#
_cell.length_a   1.000
_cell.length_b   1.000
_cell.length_c   1.000
_cell.angle_alpha   90.00
_cell.angle_beta   90.00
_cell.angle_gamma   90.00
#
_symmetry.space_group_name_H-M   'P 1'
#
loop_
_entity.id
_entity.type
_entity.pdbx_description
1 polymer ?
#
loop_
_entity_poly.entity_id
_entity_poly.type
_entity_poly.pdbx_seq_one_letter_code
_entity_poly.pdbx_strand_id
1 'polypeptide(L)'
;MTLLVCATCPRYDPQHSGEFSHALTAAIAEHLGGDKVGIRHVQCLGGCPRDGVVALDGPGKARVRFSRLTVDDTDAILRAAHAHDACFTGVPGDWEIPGTLAGRVSSITLKRTAHTPFGAPGGGQAGQGRAPL
;
A
#
# COMPACT_ATOMS: atom_id res chain seq x y z
N MET A 1 -6.30 3.97 2.07
CA MET A 1 -4.98 3.39 1.75
C MET A 1 -3.99 3.59 2.91
N THR A 2 -2.86 2.88 2.91
CA THR A 2 -1.74 3.09 3.84
C THR A 2 -0.42 3.27 3.08
N LEU A 3 0.32 4.32 3.40
CA LEU A 3 1.69 4.55 2.94
C LEU A 3 2.66 3.86 3.90
N LEU A 4 3.27 2.78 3.44
CA LEU A 4 4.32 2.09 4.19
C LEU A 4 5.65 2.78 3.94
N VAL A 5 6.36 3.17 5.00
CA VAL A 5 7.67 3.85 4.89
C VAL A 5 8.73 3.02 5.59
N CYS A 6 9.85 2.77 4.91
CA CYS A 6 10.99 2.07 5.49
C CYS A 6 11.64 2.95 6.57
N ALA A 7 11.60 2.50 7.82
CA ALA A 7 12.05 3.24 8.99
C ALA A 7 13.44 2.82 9.47
N THR A 8 14.00 1.72 8.96
CA THR A 8 15.37 1.33 9.26
C THR A 8 16.12 0.79 8.04
N CYS A 9 17.44 0.97 8.01
CA CYS A 9 18.32 0.36 7.01
C CYS A 9 19.50 -0.34 7.71
N PRO A 10 19.26 -1.45 8.43
CA PRO A 10 20.31 -2.08 9.25
C PRO A 10 21.43 -2.73 8.43
N ARG A 11 21.28 -2.87 7.10
CA ARG A 11 22.20 -3.66 6.25
C ARG A 11 23.12 -2.82 5.38
N TYR A 12 22.68 -1.66 4.89
CA TYR A 12 23.39 -0.90 3.86
C TYR A 12 23.74 0.52 4.29
N ASP A 13 22.94 1.12 5.16
CA ASP A 13 23.22 2.43 5.76
C ASP A 13 22.73 2.48 7.22
N PRO A 14 23.48 1.85 8.13
CA PRO A 14 23.11 1.84 9.54
C PRO A 14 23.27 3.22 10.20
N GLN A 15 24.09 4.11 9.64
CA GLN A 15 24.38 5.43 10.22
C GLN A 15 23.19 6.39 10.05
N HIS A 16 22.57 6.40 8.87
CA HIS A 16 21.40 7.25 8.58
C HIS A 16 20.07 6.49 8.70
N SER A 17 20.07 5.37 9.44
CA SER A 17 18.91 4.51 9.58
C SER A 17 17.71 5.27 10.17
N GLY A 18 16.67 5.45 9.36
CA GLY A 18 15.43 6.12 9.75
C GLY A 18 15.34 7.60 9.41
N GLU A 19 16.44 8.24 9.00
CA GLU A 19 16.45 9.66 8.64
C GLU A 19 15.46 9.97 7.52
N PHE A 20 15.47 9.18 6.44
CA PHE A 20 14.50 9.31 5.35
C PHE A 20 13.05 9.23 5.84
N SER A 21 12.76 8.28 6.73
CA SER A 21 11.42 8.08 7.27
C SER A 21 10.95 9.26 8.11
N HIS A 22 11.84 9.79 8.95
CA HIS A 22 11.53 10.97 9.76
C HIS A 22 11.34 12.21 8.89
N ALA A 23 12.24 12.44 7.94
CA ALA A 23 12.19 13.60 7.06
C ALA A 23 10.97 13.57 6.13
N LEU A 24 10.62 12.40 5.56
CA LEU A 24 9.42 12.26 4.75
C LEU A 24 8.13 12.48 5.56
N THR A 25 8.05 11.95 6.78
CA THR A 25 6.88 12.17 7.64
C THR A 25 6.73 13.65 8.00
N ALA A 26 7.83 14.35 8.30
CA ALA A 26 7.82 15.78 8.55
C ALA A 26 7.36 16.57 7.31
N ALA A 27 7.94 16.28 6.14
CA ALA A 27 7.56 16.92 4.89
C ALA A 27 6.08 16.69 4.53
N ILE A 28 5.58 15.46 4.73
CA ILE A 28 4.15 15.17 4.55
C ILE A 28 3.33 16.00 5.53
N ALA A 29 3.69 16.05 6.83
CA ALA A 29 2.93 16.81 7.83
C ALA A 29 2.86 18.31 7.50
N GLU A 30 3.93 18.89 6.97
CA GLU A 30 3.98 20.30 6.52
C GLU A 30 3.17 20.55 5.25
N HIS A 31 3.05 19.55 4.38
CA HIS A 31 2.29 19.64 3.13
C HIS A 31 0.76 19.64 3.34
N LEU A 32 0.28 19.33 4.55
CA LEU A 32 -1.14 19.02 4.76
C LEU A 32 -2.04 20.24 4.99
N GLY A 33 -2.65 20.69 3.89
CA GLY A 33 -3.92 21.42 3.84
C GLY A 33 -5.19 20.57 4.07
N GLY A 34 -5.10 19.43 4.78
CA GLY A 34 -6.28 18.68 5.27
C GLY A 34 -6.36 17.18 4.94
N ASP A 35 -5.57 16.66 4.00
CA ASP A 35 -5.70 15.27 3.51
C ASP A 35 -4.90 14.23 4.31
N LYS A 36 -5.54 13.48 5.21
CA LYS A 36 -4.83 12.49 6.04
C LYS A 36 -4.47 11.21 5.26
N VAL A 37 -3.25 11.14 4.71
CA VAL A 37 -2.65 9.86 4.28
C VAL A 37 -2.22 9.06 5.52
N GLY A 38 -2.72 7.82 5.63
CA GLY A 38 -2.32 6.94 6.72
C GLY A 38 -0.88 6.44 6.55
N ILE A 39 0.06 6.99 7.32
CA ILE A 39 1.47 6.56 7.30
C ILE A 39 1.68 5.41 8.28
N ARG A 40 2.35 4.34 7.84
CA ARG A 40 2.82 3.26 8.70
C ARG A 40 4.30 3.02 8.49
N HIS A 41 5.07 3.25 9.55
CA HIS A 41 6.48 2.94 9.62
C HIS A 41 6.68 1.43 9.71
N VAL A 42 7.53 0.88 8.86
CA VAL A 42 7.94 -0.53 8.89
C VAL A 42 9.44 -0.61 8.93
N GLN A 43 9.99 -1.63 9.58
CA GLN A 43 11.45 -1.78 9.70
C GLN A 43 12.11 -1.83 8.32
N CYS A 44 11.71 -2.78 7.47
CA CYS A 44 12.32 -2.94 6.15
C CYS A 44 11.27 -3.23 5.07
N LEU A 45 11.41 -2.57 3.91
CA LEU A 45 10.64 -2.84 2.69
C LEU A 45 11.45 -3.58 1.61
N GLY A 46 12.73 -3.87 1.86
CA GLY A 46 13.59 -4.65 0.96
C GLY A 46 13.87 -4.00 -0.40
N GLY A 47 13.97 -2.66 -0.44
CA GLY A 47 14.30 -1.88 -1.65
C GLY A 47 15.75 -1.37 -1.73
N CYS A 48 16.54 -1.60 -0.67
CA CYS A 48 17.96 -1.24 -0.57
C CYS A 48 18.84 -2.00 -1.59
N PRO A 49 20.05 -1.52 -1.95
CA PRO A 49 20.83 -0.41 -1.36
C PRO A 49 20.42 0.98 -1.85
N ARG A 50 19.31 1.10 -2.57
CA ARG A 50 18.80 2.38 -3.04
C ARG A 50 17.90 3.00 -1.96
N ASP A 51 18.35 4.10 -1.38
CA ASP A 51 17.65 4.80 -0.30
C ASP A 51 16.26 5.29 -0.70
N GLY A 52 15.49 5.65 0.33
CA GLY A 52 14.13 6.15 0.17
C GLY A 52 13.19 5.10 -0.40
N VAL A 53 12.66 4.23 0.46
CA VAL A 53 11.75 3.16 0.05
C VAL A 53 10.39 3.37 0.71
N VAL A 54 9.35 3.42 -0.13
CA VAL A 54 7.96 3.46 0.32
C VAL A 54 7.13 2.43 -0.45
N ALA A 55 6.00 2.03 0.09
CA ALA A 55 5.02 1.23 -0.62
C ALA A 55 3.60 1.72 -0.38
N LEU A 56 2.82 1.78 -1.46
CA LEU A 56 1.39 2.04 -1.40
C LEU A 56 0.66 0.73 -1.16
N ASP A 57 -0.16 0.68 -0.12
CA ASP A 57 -0.86 -0.52 0.29
C ASP A 57 -2.35 -0.26 0.54
N GLY A 58 -3.18 -1.23 0.16
CA GLY A 58 -4.61 -1.18 0.44
C GLY A 58 -5.23 -2.57 0.50
N PRO A 59 -6.38 -2.74 1.18
CA PRO A 59 -7.14 -3.98 1.14
C PRO A 59 -7.54 -4.32 -0.30
N GLY A 60 -7.36 -5.56 -0.73
CA GLY A 60 -7.71 -6.01 -2.09
C GLY A 60 -6.86 -5.45 -3.23
N LYS A 61 -5.96 -4.49 -2.95
CA LYS A 61 -5.12 -3.82 -3.96
C LYS A 61 -3.74 -4.44 -4.06
N ALA A 62 -3.15 -4.37 -5.26
CA ALA A 62 -1.74 -4.61 -5.45
C ALA A 62 -0.93 -3.62 -4.60
N ARG A 63 0.10 -4.14 -3.92
CA ARG A 63 1.08 -3.31 -3.22
C ARG A 63 2.13 -2.86 -4.23
N VAL A 64 2.34 -1.55 -4.34
CA VAL A 64 3.32 -0.98 -5.27
C VAL A 64 4.43 -0.32 -4.48
N ARG A 65 5.67 -0.76 -4.69
CA ARG A 65 6.86 -0.27 -3.98
C ARG A 65 7.69 0.62 -4.88
N PHE A 66 8.14 1.74 -4.33
CA PHE A 66 9.06 2.68 -4.97
C PHE A 66 10.39 2.71 -4.21
N SER A 67 11.50 2.88 -4.93
CA SER A 67 12.84 3.07 -4.34
C SER A 67 13.61 4.16 -5.06
N ARG A 68 14.74 4.61 -4.50
CA ARG A 68 15.48 5.82 -4.95
C ARG A 68 14.63 7.08 -4.73
N LEU A 69 14.01 7.18 -3.56
CA LEU A 69 13.22 8.36 -3.21
C LEU A 69 14.04 9.29 -2.34
N THR A 70 13.69 10.56 -2.44
CA THR A 70 14.18 11.65 -1.61
C THR A 70 12.98 12.37 -1.02
N VAL A 71 13.23 13.30 -0.08
CA VAL A 71 12.17 14.12 0.50
C VAL A 71 11.55 15.05 -0.54
N ASP A 72 12.29 15.43 -1.59
CA ASP A 72 11.79 16.26 -2.69
C ASP A 72 10.69 15.55 -3.52
N ASP A 73 10.60 14.22 -3.40
CA ASP A 73 9.56 13.44 -4.06
C ASP A 73 8.21 13.44 -3.30
N THR A 74 8.10 14.16 -2.16
CA THR A 74 6.91 14.16 -1.28
C THR A 74 5.61 14.39 -2.05
N ASP A 75 5.53 15.43 -2.87
CA ASP A 75 4.33 15.76 -3.66
C ASP A 75 3.97 14.62 -4.63
N ALA A 76 4.96 14.03 -5.26
CA ALA A 76 4.74 12.93 -6.18
C ALA A 76 4.27 11.67 -5.44
N ILE A 77 4.83 11.40 -4.25
CA ILE A 77 4.40 10.29 -3.40
C ILE A 77 2.94 10.49 -2.98
N LEU A 78 2.55 11.70 -2.54
CA LEU A 78 1.18 12.01 -2.15
C LEU A 78 0.21 11.86 -3.33
N ARG A 79 0.52 12.44 -4.50
CA ARG A 79 -0.29 12.26 -5.71
C ARG A 79 -0.47 10.79 -6.09
N ALA A 80 0.61 10.01 -6.05
CA ALA A 80 0.56 8.58 -6.32
C ALA A 80 -0.29 7.84 -5.28
N ALA A 81 -0.19 8.23 -4.01
CA ALA A 81 -0.99 7.66 -2.94
C ALA A 81 -2.49 7.92 -3.19
N HIS A 82 -2.90 9.15 -3.49
CA HIS A 82 -4.29 9.47 -3.81
C HIS A 82 -4.82 8.69 -5.02
N ALA A 83 -4.03 8.60 -6.10
CA ALA A 83 -4.40 7.85 -7.29
C ALA A 83 -4.55 6.34 -6.99
N HIS A 84 -3.65 5.75 -6.21
CA HIS A 84 -3.74 4.36 -5.77
C HIS A 84 -4.95 4.12 -4.85
N ASP A 85 -5.29 5.08 -4.00
CA ASP A 85 -6.47 4.97 -3.13
C ASP A 85 -7.78 5.05 -3.91
N ALA A 86 -7.83 5.84 -4.98
CA ALA A 86 -8.97 5.89 -5.89
C ALA A 86 -9.08 4.64 -6.80
N CYS A 87 -7.96 3.94 -7.04
CA CYS A 87 -7.92 2.74 -7.89
C CYS A 87 -8.49 1.51 -7.16
N PHE A 88 -9.31 0.71 -7.86
CA PHE A 88 -9.87 -0.52 -7.29
C PHE A 88 -8.83 -1.66 -7.16
N THR A 89 -7.99 -1.84 -8.18
CA THR A 89 -7.03 -2.96 -8.27
C THR A 89 -5.67 -2.60 -7.68
N GLY A 90 -5.27 -1.32 -7.74
CA GLY A 90 -3.93 -0.84 -7.42
C GLY A 90 -2.82 -1.31 -8.37
N VAL A 91 -3.17 -2.00 -9.46
CA VAL A 91 -2.20 -2.51 -10.45
C VAL A 91 -1.70 -1.35 -11.33
N PRO A 92 -0.38 -1.15 -11.49
CA PRO A 92 0.14 -0.14 -12.41
C PRO A 92 -0.43 -0.31 -13.82
N GLY A 93 -0.90 0.79 -14.41
CA GLY A 93 -1.68 0.78 -15.66
C GLY A 93 -3.16 1.10 -15.44
N ASP A 94 -3.72 0.73 -14.28
CA ASP A 94 -5.11 1.04 -13.89
C ASP A 94 -5.24 2.39 -13.16
N TRP A 95 -4.12 3.05 -12.90
CA TRP A 95 -4.03 4.35 -12.23
C TRP A 95 -2.77 5.10 -12.65
N GLU A 96 -2.81 6.43 -12.48
CA GLU A 96 -1.71 7.30 -12.89
C GLU A 96 -0.58 7.31 -11.85
N ILE A 97 0.57 6.77 -12.24
CA ILE A 97 1.82 6.94 -11.49
C ILE A 97 2.49 8.20 -12.00
N PRO A 98 2.78 9.20 -11.15
CA PRO A 98 3.50 10.41 -11.55
C PRO A 98 4.80 10.06 -12.28
N GLY A 99 5.10 10.77 -13.37
CA GLY A 99 6.25 10.46 -14.23
C GLY A 99 7.60 10.41 -13.50
N THR A 100 7.77 11.22 -12.45
CA THR A 100 8.96 11.21 -11.58
C THR A 100 9.14 9.89 -10.81
N LEU A 101 8.04 9.17 -10.56
CA LEU A 101 8.02 7.89 -9.82
C LEU A 101 7.88 6.67 -10.73
N ALA A 102 7.39 6.81 -11.97
CA ALA A 102 7.14 5.68 -12.88
C ALA A 102 8.40 4.82 -13.10
N GLY A 103 9.55 5.45 -13.35
CA GLY A 103 10.85 4.77 -13.47
C GLY A 103 11.44 4.25 -12.15
N ARG A 104 10.76 4.46 -11.02
CA ARG A 104 11.21 4.13 -9.66
C ARG A 104 10.38 3.01 -9.02
N VAL A 105 9.39 2.45 -9.74
CA VAL A 105 8.70 1.23 -9.32
C VAL A 105 9.72 0.10 -9.21
N SER A 106 9.82 -0.50 -8.03
CA SER A 106 10.85 -1.50 -7.69
C SER A 106 10.26 -2.87 -7.32
N SER A 107 8.95 -2.95 -7.10
CA SER A 107 8.20 -4.20 -6.94
C SER A 107 6.71 -3.93 -7.01
N ILE A 108 5.99 -4.90 -7.55
CA ILE A 108 4.53 -4.97 -7.55
C ILE A 108 4.17 -6.31 -6.92
N THR A 109 3.36 -6.30 -5.87
CA THR A 109 2.91 -7.52 -5.21
C THR A 109 1.39 -7.61 -5.34
N LEU A 110 0.93 -8.54 -6.18
CA LEU A 110 -0.47 -8.88 -6.31
C LEU A 110 -0.91 -9.65 -5.06
N LYS A 111 -1.87 -9.12 -4.32
CA LYS A 111 -2.47 -9.84 -3.20
C LYS A 111 -3.49 -10.82 -3.77
N ARG A 112 -3.45 -12.08 -3.33
CA ARG A 112 -4.57 -12.99 -3.58
C ARG A 112 -5.81 -12.33 -3.00
N THR A 113 -6.82 -12.11 -3.83
CA THR A 113 -8.16 -11.78 -3.37
C THR A 113 -8.53 -12.85 -2.35
N ALA A 114 -9.04 -12.45 -1.18
CA ALA A 114 -9.51 -13.40 -0.20
C ALA A 114 -10.50 -14.31 -0.92
N HIS A 115 -10.12 -15.58 -1.09
CA HIS A 115 -10.99 -16.59 -1.66
C HIS A 115 -12.20 -16.63 -0.72
N THR A 116 -13.38 -16.25 -1.21
CA THR A 116 -14.61 -16.61 -0.51
C THR A 116 -14.55 -18.13 -0.32
N PRO A 117 -14.58 -18.65 0.91
CA PRO A 117 -14.61 -20.09 1.08
C PRO A 117 -15.89 -20.58 0.41
N PHE A 118 -15.72 -21.46 -0.57
CA PHE A 118 -16.82 -22.16 -1.24
C PHE A 118 -17.43 -23.10 -0.20
N GLY A 119 -18.57 -22.72 0.39
CA GLY A 119 -19.19 -23.54 1.43
C GLY A 119 -20.20 -22.83 2.32
N ALA A 120 -21.26 -22.28 1.73
CA ALA A 120 -22.52 -22.13 2.45
C ALA A 120 -23.61 -22.85 1.66
N PRO A 121 -24.01 -24.09 2.03
CA PRO A 121 -25.33 -24.55 1.67
C PRO A 121 -26.33 -23.76 2.54
N GLY A 122 -26.89 -22.71 1.93
CA GLY A 122 -28.14 -22.11 2.38
C GLY A 122 -29.23 -23.17 2.44
N GLY A 123 -30.05 -23.09 3.48
CA GLY A 123 -31.12 -24.05 3.75
C GLY A 123 -32.18 -24.10 2.66
N GLY A 124 -32.66 -25.32 2.39
CA GLY A 124 -33.96 -25.58 1.80
C GLY A 124 -34.91 -26.05 2.90
N GLN A 125 -35.94 -25.25 3.19
CA GLN A 125 -37.14 -25.71 3.88
C GLN A 125 -37.85 -26.77 3.03
N ALA A 126 -38.32 -27.84 3.67
CA ALA A 126 -39.49 -28.57 3.22
C ALA A 126 -40.32 -28.96 4.45
N GLY A 127 -41.30 -28.11 4.78
CA GLY A 127 -42.44 -28.52 5.58
C GLY A 127 -43.46 -29.24 4.70
N GLN A 128 -44.13 -30.24 5.28
CA GLN A 128 -45.41 -30.93 4.94
C GLN A 128 -45.30 -32.37 5.47
N GLY A 129 -46.20 -33.00 6.23
CA GLY A 129 -47.52 -32.72 6.78
C GLY A 129 -48.03 -34.00 7.49
N ARG A 130 -48.95 -33.86 8.45
CA ARG A 130 -49.81 -34.92 9.08
C ARG A 130 -50.55 -35.74 7.98
N ALA A 131 -51.08 -36.96 8.11
CA ALA A 131 -51.39 -37.99 9.14
C ALA A 131 -51.80 -39.30 8.36
N PRO A 132 -52.72 -40.17 8.83
CA PRO A 132 -52.70 -41.17 9.91
C PRO A 132 -52.71 -42.64 9.38
N LEU A 133 -52.47 -43.62 10.28
CA LEU A 133 -53.35 -44.77 10.59
C LEU A 133 -52.73 -45.62 11.71
#